data_AF-A0A7V1F8V3-F1
#
_entry.id   AF-A0A7V1F8V3-F1
#
_cell.length_a   1.000
_cell.length_b   1.000
_cell.length_c   1.000
_cell.angle_alpha   90.00
_cell.angle_beta   90.00
_cell.angle_gamma   90.00
#
_symmetry.space_group_name_H-M   'P 1'
#
loop_
_entity.id
_entity.type
_entity.pdbx_description
1 polymer ?
#
loop_
_entity_poly.entity_id
_entity_poly.type
_entity_poly.pdbx_seq_one_letter_code
_entity_poly.pdbx_strand_id
1 'polypeptide(L)'
;MALWMQWYNCVKVLRPACSRSATFMWLVLSLVGMSIRTESLGVTSFLRAVGLKESCYPRFLHFFHTPALKLESLTGCWVKLVRVLFKPLMVAEHIILVVDGLKVAKEGRKMPAVKKLHQESGNNSKPQYIWGHSFQVVAMLVQGVFGSVFAVPLVSRIHEGVVFSNRDKRTLIDKMLDSTEFCHSGLSGIYNPLIFPDSRQAGMTTAWS
;
A
#
# COMPACT_ATOMS: atom_id res chain seq x y z
N MET A 1 22.02 9.40 -6.30
CA MET A 1 22.00 7.97 -6.69
C MET A 1 21.85 7.01 -5.51
N ALA A 2 22.55 7.20 -4.37
CA ALA A 2 22.45 6.30 -3.22
C ALA A 2 21.00 6.06 -2.70
N LEU A 3 20.18 7.13 -2.61
CA LEU A 3 18.79 7.02 -2.18
C LEU A 3 17.96 6.09 -3.10
N TRP A 4 18.12 6.23 -4.41
CA TRP A 4 17.42 5.40 -5.39
C TRP A 4 17.84 3.92 -5.33
N MET A 5 19.11 3.64 -5.00
CA MET A 5 19.57 2.28 -4.77
C MET A 5 18.93 1.66 -3.53
N GLN A 6 18.86 2.41 -2.42
CA GLN A 6 18.20 1.95 -1.20
C GLN A 6 16.69 1.77 -1.42
N TRP A 7 16.06 2.71 -2.09
CA TRP A 7 14.66 2.62 -2.49
C TRP A 7 14.41 1.37 -3.34
N TYR A 8 15.24 1.11 -4.36
CA TYR A 8 15.08 -0.07 -5.22
C TYR A 8 15.34 -1.37 -4.46
N ASN A 9 16.29 -1.40 -3.53
CA ASN A 9 16.51 -2.53 -2.62
C ASN A 9 15.26 -2.86 -1.80
N CYS A 10 14.56 -1.85 -1.31
CA CYS A 10 13.27 -2.02 -0.64
C CYS A 10 12.20 -2.55 -1.61
N VAL A 11 12.10 -2.00 -2.82
CA VAL A 11 11.11 -2.43 -3.81
C VAL A 11 11.34 -3.88 -4.28
N LYS A 12 12.58 -4.36 -4.37
CA LYS A 12 12.89 -5.76 -4.70
C LYS A 12 12.20 -6.77 -3.76
N VAL A 13 11.98 -6.41 -2.51
CA VAL A 13 11.27 -7.23 -1.52
C VAL A 13 9.83 -7.53 -1.94
N LEU A 14 9.23 -6.68 -2.79
CA LEU A 14 7.87 -6.82 -3.27
C LEU A 14 7.76 -7.81 -4.45
N ARG A 15 8.89 -8.29 -4.99
CA ARG A 15 8.94 -9.20 -6.16
C ARG A 15 8.08 -10.46 -6.01
N PRO A 16 7.98 -11.13 -4.85
CA PRO A 16 7.15 -12.33 -4.69
C PRO A 16 5.65 -12.10 -4.95
N ALA A 17 5.16 -10.86 -4.84
CA ALA A 17 3.77 -10.52 -5.14
C ALA A 17 3.43 -10.52 -6.64
N CYS A 18 4.45 -10.60 -7.50
CA CYS A 18 4.31 -10.56 -8.95
C CYS A 18 4.49 -11.96 -9.55
N SER A 19 3.51 -12.45 -10.31
CA SER A 19 3.61 -13.75 -10.98
C SER A 19 4.69 -13.79 -12.07
N ARG A 20 5.05 -12.63 -12.66
CA ARG A 20 6.01 -12.52 -13.77
C ARG A 20 6.99 -11.39 -13.52
N SER A 21 8.21 -11.52 -14.05
CA SER A 21 9.23 -10.44 -13.98
C SER A 21 8.77 -9.18 -14.70
N ALA A 22 8.04 -9.30 -15.82
CA ALA A 22 7.46 -8.14 -16.51
C ALA A 22 6.48 -7.36 -15.60
N THR A 23 5.60 -8.06 -14.86
CA THR A 23 4.67 -7.43 -13.90
C THR A 23 5.44 -6.67 -12.81
N PHE A 24 6.54 -7.24 -12.32
CA PHE A 24 7.39 -6.56 -11.35
C PHE A 24 8.03 -5.29 -11.92
N MET A 25 8.52 -5.31 -13.16
CA MET A 25 9.06 -4.11 -13.80
C MET A 25 8.00 -3.00 -13.94
N TRP A 26 6.76 -3.35 -14.31
CA TRP A 26 5.65 -2.39 -14.34
C TRP A 26 5.28 -1.86 -12.95
N LEU A 27 5.37 -2.69 -11.90
CA LEU A 27 5.23 -2.24 -10.51
C LEU A 27 6.33 -1.24 -10.14
N VAL A 28 7.60 -1.52 -10.48
CA VAL A 28 8.73 -0.61 -10.24
C VAL A 28 8.48 0.73 -10.93
N LEU A 29 8.12 0.73 -12.22
CA LEU A 29 7.81 1.97 -12.96
C LEU A 29 6.64 2.74 -12.34
N SER A 30 5.62 2.03 -11.83
CA SER A 30 4.51 2.64 -11.11
C SER A 30 4.97 3.31 -9.83
N LEU A 31 5.78 2.63 -9.02
CA LEU A 31 6.28 3.19 -7.77
C LEU A 31 7.25 4.36 -8.01
N VAL A 32 8.10 4.29 -9.04
CA VAL A 32 8.94 5.43 -9.47
C VAL A 32 8.03 6.60 -9.83
N GLY A 33 7.05 6.39 -10.70
CA GLY A 33 6.09 7.42 -11.10
C GLY A 33 5.35 8.04 -9.91
N MET A 34 4.93 7.24 -8.92
CA MET A 34 4.35 7.77 -7.67
C MET A 34 5.33 8.62 -6.86
N SER A 35 6.62 8.29 -6.90
CA SER A 35 7.66 8.97 -6.12
C SER A 35 8.08 10.30 -6.71
N ILE A 36 7.96 10.48 -8.04
CA ILE A 36 8.48 11.66 -8.75
C ILE A 36 7.41 12.54 -9.40
N ARG A 37 6.18 12.04 -9.63
CA ARG A 37 5.13 12.82 -10.28
C ARG A 37 4.74 14.01 -9.41
N THR A 38 4.62 15.18 -10.04
CA THR A 38 4.07 16.41 -9.42
C THR A 38 2.60 16.60 -9.72
N GLU A 39 2.06 15.86 -10.69
CA GLU A 39 0.70 16.00 -11.20
C GLU A 39 -0.20 14.82 -10.80
N SER A 40 -1.51 15.05 -10.74
CA SER A 40 -2.52 14.04 -10.43
C SER A 40 -3.52 13.83 -11.57
N LEU A 41 -3.02 13.51 -12.76
CA LEU A 41 -3.80 13.29 -14.00
C LEU A 41 -3.90 11.79 -14.37
N GLY A 42 -3.99 10.93 -13.35
CA GLY A 42 -4.08 9.48 -13.54
C GLY A 42 -2.85 8.88 -14.21
N VAL A 43 -3.03 7.83 -15.01
CA VAL A 43 -1.92 7.08 -15.65
C VAL A 43 -1.07 7.96 -16.58
N THR A 44 -1.64 8.98 -17.21
CA THR A 44 -0.89 9.90 -18.08
C THR A 44 0.23 10.63 -17.33
N SER A 45 0.02 10.97 -16.05
CA SER A 45 1.04 11.61 -15.22
C SER A 45 2.24 10.69 -14.96
N PHE A 46 2.03 9.38 -14.88
CA PHE A 46 3.13 8.41 -14.72
C PHE A 46 4.01 8.36 -15.95
N LEU A 47 3.41 8.32 -17.15
CA LEU A 47 4.14 8.29 -18.40
C LEU A 47 5.01 9.54 -18.55
N ARG A 48 4.44 10.72 -18.30
CA ARG A 48 5.19 11.98 -18.36
C ARG A 48 6.32 12.03 -17.35
N ALA A 49 6.04 11.70 -16.09
CA ALA A 49 7.02 11.81 -15.02
C ALA A 49 8.20 10.83 -15.22
N VAL A 50 7.94 9.62 -15.71
CA VAL A 50 8.97 8.61 -15.98
C VAL A 50 9.65 8.81 -17.36
N GLY A 51 9.05 9.58 -18.27
CA GLY A 51 9.54 9.77 -19.63
C GLY A 51 9.25 8.61 -20.57
N LEU A 52 8.13 7.91 -20.38
CA LEU A 52 7.71 6.79 -21.24
C LEU A 52 7.02 7.28 -22.52
N LYS A 53 7.18 6.52 -23.61
CA LYS A 53 6.45 6.75 -24.87
C LYS A 53 4.95 6.57 -24.66
N GLU A 54 4.14 7.32 -25.42
CA GLU A 54 2.67 7.23 -25.40
C GLU A 54 2.16 5.80 -25.66
N SER A 55 2.85 5.02 -26.51
CA SER A 55 2.54 3.62 -26.78
C SER A 55 2.68 2.68 -25.57
N CYS A 56 3.19 3.17 -24.44
CA CYS A 56 3.19 2.45 -23.16
C CYS A 56 1.89 2.65 -22.37
N TYR A 57 1.04 3.63 -22.73
CA TYR A 57 -0.17 3.97 -21.98
C TYR A 57 -1.13 2.77 -21.80
N PRO A 58 -1.48 2.01 -22.86
CA PRO A 58 -2.38 0.86 -22.70
C PRO A 58 -1.78 -0.25 -21.82
N ARG A 59 -0.45 -0.44 -21.88
CA ARG A 59 0.26 -1.44 -21.05
C ARG A 59 0.26 -1.05 -19.58
N PHE A 60 0.42 0.24 -19.29
CA PHE A 60 0.36 0.78 -17.94
C PHE A 60 -1.05 0.68 -17.35
N LEU A 61 -2.09 0.96 -18.17
CA LEU A 61 -3.48 0.71 -17.77
C LEU A 61 -3.72 -0.78 -17.48
N HIS A 62 -3.29 -1.66 -18.38
CA HIS A 62 -3.43 -3.10 -18.18
C HIS A 62 -2.74 -3.59 -16.90
N PHE A 63 -1.60 -3.01 -16.52
CA PHE A 63 -0.93 -3.32 -15.25
C PHE A 63 -1.84 -3.10 -14.03
N PHE A 64 -2.61 -2.01 -13.98
CA PHE A 64 -3.53 -1.76 -12.85
C PHE A 64 -4.75 -2.68 -12.81
N HIS A 65 -5.00 -3.43 -13.87
CA HIS A 65 -6.10 -4.41 -13.97
C HIS A 65 -5.62 -5.86 -13.97
N THR A 66 -4.30 -6.10 -13.92
CA THR A 66 -3.78 -7.45 -14.10
C THR A 66 -3.94 -8.30 -12.84
N PRO A 67 -4.40 -9.55 -12.94
CA PRO A 67 -4.39 -10.49 -11.81
C PRO A 67 -2.97 -11.00 -11.49
N ALA A 68 -1.97 -10.65 -12.31
CA ALA A 68 -0.58 -11.06 -12.11
C ALA A 68 0.12 -10.32 -10.96
N LEU A 69 -0.49 -9.27 -10.41
CA LEU A 69 -0.06 -8.61 -9.17
C LEU A 69 -1.03 -9.00 -8.06
N LYS A 70 -0.59 -9.86 -7.13
CA LYS A 70 -1.42 -10.34 -6.03
C LYS A 70 -1.41 -9.33 -4.89
N LEU A 71 -2.53 -8.64 -4.67
CA LEU A 71 -2.62 -7.54 -3.69
C LEU A 71 -2.34 -7.98 -2.24
N GLU A 72 -2.86 -9.14 -1.84
CA GLU A 72 -2.60 -9.68 -0.48
C GLU A 72 -1.12 -9.99 -0.30
N SER A 73 -0.49 -10.68 -1.25
CA SER A 73 0.95 -10.95 -1.23
C SER A 73 1.77 -9.67 -1.21
N LEU A 74 1.38 -8.66 -2.01
CA LEU A 74 2.04 -7.35 -2.02
C LEU A 74 1.96 -6.68 -0.64
N THR A 75 0.79 -6.72 -0.02
CA THR A 75 0.56 -6.14 1.30
C THR A 75 1.36 -6.88 2.37
N GLY A 76 1.40 -8.20 2.32
CA GLY A 76 2.22 -9.02 3.23
C GLY A 76 3.72 -8.71 3.11
N CYS A 77 4.23 -8.60 1.87
CA CYS A 77 5.62 -8.17 1.63
C CYS A 77 5.89 -6.76 2.19
N TRP A 78 4.96 -5.82 1.98
CA TRP A 78 5.07 -4.46 2.49
C TRP A 78 5.07 -4.39 4.02
N VAL A 79 4.16 -5.09 4.70
CA VAL A 79 4.09 -5.12 6.17
C VAL A 79 5.38 -5.66 6.78
N LYS A 80 5.91 -6.76 6.23
CA LYS A 80 7.20 -7.32 6.65
C LYS A 80 8.35 -6.33 6.43
N LEU A 81 8.37 -5.68 5.27
CA LEU A 81 9.37 -4.67 4.96
C LEU A 81 9.33 -3.50 5.96
N VAL A 82 8.13 -2.97 6.26
CA VAL A 82 7.95 -1.91 7.25
C VAL A 82 8.48 -2.31 8.62
N ARG A 83 8.24 -3.57 9.05
CA ARG A 83 8.75 -4.10 10.32
C ARG A 83 10.28 -4.13 10.40
N VAL A 84 10.94 -4.37 9.28
CA VAL A 84 12.41 -4.41 9.18
C VAL A 84 13.00 -3.01 9.08
N LEU A 85 12.36 -2.12 8.31
CA LEU A 85 12.86 -0.76 8.06
C LEU A 85 12.72 0.16 9.27
N PHE A 86 11.66 0.00 10.05
CA PHE A 86 11.32 0.92 11.13
C PHE A 86 11.27 0.23 12.48
N LYS A 87 11.68 0.96 13.53
CA LYS A 87 11.56 0.50 14.92
C LYS A 87 10.13 0.72 15.40
N PRO A 88 9.34 -0.33 15.66
CA PRO A 88 7.97 -0.16 16.14
C PRO A 88 7.92 0.52 17.51
N LEU A 89 6.89 1.31 17.76
CA LEU A 89 6.56 1.78 19.10
C LEU A 89 5.94 0.62 19.87
N MET A 90 6.52 0.35 21.04
CA MET A 90 6.11 -0.74 21.93
C MET A 90 5.54 -0.14 23.21
N VAL A 91 4.42 -0.68 23.69
CA VAL A 91 3.93 -0.45 25.06
C VAL A 91 3.92 -1.81 25.75
N ALA A 92 4.74 -1.95 26.79
CA ALA A 92 5.18 -3.26 27.27
C ALA A 92 5.70 -4.11 26.09
N GLU A 93 5.14 -5.30 25.87
CA GLU A 93 5.53 -6.24 24.82
C GLU A 93 4.68 -6.15 23.55
N HIS A 94 3.82 -5.14 23.41
CA HIS A 94 2.87 -5.04 22.30
C HIS A 94 3.22 -3.92 21.31
N ILE A 95 3.18 -4.24 20.01
CA ILE A 95 3.27 -3.26 18.92
C ILE A 95 1.97 -2.44 18.88
N ILE A 96 2.10 -1.12 18.83
CA ILE A 96 0.94 -0.24 18.70
C ILE A 96 0.55 -0.05 17.24
N LEU A 97 -0.66 -0.51 16.92
CA LEU A 97 -1.34 -0.23 15.66
C LEU A 97 -2.40 0.85 15.90
N VAL A 98 -2.46 1.80 14.97
CA VAL A 98 -3.54 2.78 14.91
C VAL A 98 -4.39 2.50 13.69
N VAL A 99 -5.69 2.64 13.86
CA VAL A 99 -6.66 2.39 12.81
C VAL A 99 -7.61 3.55 12.71
N ASP A 100 -7.85 4.01 11.48
CA ASP A 100 -8.70 5.16 11.20
C ASP A 100 -9.54 4.94 9.94
N GLY A 101 -10.65 5.67 9.85
CA GLY A 101 -11.58 5.68 8.74
C GLY A 101 -11.57 7.04 8.02
N LEU A 102 -11.33 7.03 6.70
CA LEU A 102 -11.31 8.24 5.89
C LEU A 102 -12.39 8.21 4.81
N LYS A 103 -13.25 9.25 4.78
CA LYS A 103 -14.25 9.45 3.73
C LYS A 103 -13.74 10.48 2.73
N VAL A 104 -13.51 10.08 1.48
CA VAL A 104 -12.99 10.94 0.42
C VAL A 104 -14.07 11.19 -0.63
N ALA A 105 -14.46 12.45 -0.80
CA ALA A 105 -15.44 12.83 -1.82
C ALA A 105 -14.93 12.51 -3.23
N LYS A 106 -15.84 12.08 -4.10
CA LYS A 106 -15.59 11.76 -5.51
C LYS A 106 -16.67 12.39 -6.38
N GLU A 107 -16.25 13.07 -7.43
CA GLU A 107 -17.17 13.72 -8.37
C GLU A 107 -17.85 12.73 -9.33
N GLY A 108 -17.17 11.60 -9.62
CA GLY A 108 -17.67 10.58 -10.53
C GLY A 108 -18.79 9.74 -9.92
N ARG A 109 -20.05 10.05 -10.23
CA ARG A 109 -21.23 9.27 -9.77
C ARG A 109 -21.24 7.81 -10.24
N LYS A 110 -20.58 7.50 -11.36
CA LYS A 110 -20.44 6.14 -11.91
C LYS A 110 -19.12 5.47 -11.54
N MET A 111 -18.30 6.10 -10.69
CA MET A 111 -17.05 5.51 -10.24
C MET A 111 -17.36 4.28 -9.36
N PRO A 112 -16.73 3.12 -9.61
CA PRO A 112 -16.96 1.92 -8.81
C PRO A 112 -16.76 2.17 -7.31
N ALA A 113 -17.58 1.51 -6.50
CA ALA A 113 -17.58 1.60 -5.04
C ALA A 113 -17.88 2.99 -4.43
N VAL A 114 -18.28 3.98 -5.23
CA VAL A 114 -18.76 5.25 -4.70
C VAL A 114 -20.13 5.06 -4.07
N LYS A 115 -20.28 5.52 -2.83
CA LYS A 115 -21.53 5.45 -2.05
C LYS A 115 -21.87 6.83 -1.49
N LYS A 116 -23.14 7.06 -1.18
CA LYS A 116 -23.56 8.20 -0.35
C LYS A 116 -23.14 7.93 1.09
N LEU A 117 -22.20 8.71 1.59
CA LEU A 117 -21.59 8.59 2.91
C LEU A 117 -22.05 9.76 3.78
N HIS A 118 -22.49 9.45 4.98
CA HIS A 118 -22.77 10.47 6.00
C HIS A 118 -21.45 10.97 6.61
N GLN A 119 -21.31 12.27 6.83
CA GLN A 119 -20.19 12.85 7.58
C GLN A 119 -20.66 13.27 8.97
N GLU A 120 -20.04 12.69 10.00
CA GLU A 120 -20.35 12.96 11.41
C GLU A 120 -19.60 14.20 11.94
N SER A 121 -18.72 14.82 11.14
CA SER A 121 -17.97 15.99 11.59
C SER A 121 -18.91 17.19 11.77
N GLY A 122 -19.03 17.68 13.00
CA GLY A 122 -19.87 18.83 13.40
C GLY A 122 -19.36 20.20 12.93
N ASN A 123 -18.88 20.31 11.69
CA ASN A 123 -18.55 21.59 11.09
C ASN A 123 -19.70 22.03 10.17
N ASN A 124 -20.33 23.16 10.50
CA ASN A 124 -21.52 23.68 9.81
C ASN A 124 -21.26 24.02 8.32
N SER A 125 -19.99 24.13 7.91
CA SER A 125 -19.59 24.43 6.53
C SER A 125 -19.37 23.20 5.65
N LYS A 126 -19.40 21.98 6.22
CA LYS A 126 -19.23 20.74 5.44
C LYS A 126 -20.58 20.11 5.11
N PRO A 127 -20.77 19.58 3.89
CA PRO A 127 -22.02 18.91 3.54
C PRO A 127 -22.19 17.64 4.39
N GLN A 128 -23.37 17.49 4.99
CA GLN A 128 -23.74 16.35 5.83
C GLN A 128 -23.61 14.98 5.12
N TYR A 129 -23.72 14.98 3.78
CA TYR A 129 -23.52 13.80 2.95
C TYR A 129 -22.58 14.12 1.80
N ILE A 130 -21.71 13.16 1.48
CA ILE A 130 -20.90 13.18 0.27
C ILE A 130 -21.07 11.90 -0.52
N TRP A 131 -20.93 11.99 -1.83
CA TRP A 131 -20.64 10.83 -2.65
C TRP A 131 -19.14 10.62 -2.65
N GLY A 132 -18.70 9.44 -2.25
CA GLY A 132 -17.27 9.19 -2.10
C GLY A 132 -16.91 7.75 -1.80
N HIS A 133 -15.63 7.55 -1.52
CA HIS A 133 -15.08 6.29 -1.03
C HIS A 133 -14.86 6.39 0.48
N SER A 134 -15.22 5.32 1.19
CA SER A 134 -14.93 5.14 2.61
C SER A 134 -13.77 4.16 2.73
N PHE A 135 -12.62 4.67 3.14
CA PHE A 135 -11.42 3.90 3.38
C PHE A 135 -11.28 3.59 4.86
N GLN A 136 -10.71 2.45 5.18
CA GLN A 136 -10.07 2.24 6.47
C GLN A 136 -8.59 2.02 6.26
N VAL A 137 -7.80 2.51 7.20
CA VAL A 137 -6.34 2.50 7.16
C VAL A 137 -5.82 1.94 8.46
N VAL A 138 -4.93 0.94 8.38
CA VAL A 138 -4.14 0.46 9.51
C VAL A 138 -2.72 0.98 9.34
N ALA A 139 -2.16 1.56 10.40
CA ALA A 139 -0.78 2.02 10.43
C ALA A 139 -0.06 1.51 11.69
N MET A 140 1.25 1.27 11.56
CA MET A 140 2.12 0.95 12.70
C MET A 140 2.71 2.24 13.24
N LEU A 141 2.64 2.44 14.55
CA LEU A 141 3.41 3.52 15.17
C LEU A 141 4.88 3.12 15.25
N VAL A 142 5.77 4.06 14.91
CA VAL A 142 7.21 3.85 14.88
C VAL A 142 7.93 4.96 15.63
N GLN A 143 9.03 4.59 16.27
CA GLN A 143 9.90 5.51 17.00
C GLN A 143 10.79 6.25 16.00
N GLY A 144 10.71 7.57 16.02
CA GLY A 144 11.59 8.48 15.29
C GLY A 144 12.79 8.93 16.12
N VAL A 145 13.55 9.87 15.57
CA VAL A 145 14.69 10.49 16.27
C VAL A 145 14.18 11.41 17.38
N PHE A 146 14.91 11.54 18.49
CA PHE A 146 14.59 12.44 19.61
C PHE A 146 13.21 12.19 20.25
N GLY A 147 12.74 10.95 20.27
CA GLY A 147 11.46 10.58 20.91
C GLY A 147 10.21 10.96 20.11
N SER A 148 10.37 11.42 18.87
CA SER A 148 9.24 11.61 17.96
C SER A 148 8.55 10.28 17.62
N VAL A 149 7.25 10.34 17.32
CA VAL A 149 6.45 9.17 16.90
C VAL A 149 5.85 9.47 15.54
N PHE A 150 5.94 8.49 14.63
CA PHE A 150 5.35 8.55 13.30
C PHE A 150 4.39 7.38 13.08
N ALA A 151 3.41 7.56 12.21
CA ALA A 151 2.53 6.49 11.75
C ALA A 151 2.95 6.05 10.34
N VAL A 152 3.34 4.78 10.19
CA VAL A 152 3.67 4.18 8.89
C VAL A 152 2.47 3.37 8.39
N PRO A 153 1.81 3.78 7.29
CA PRO A 153 0.67 3.06 6.75
C PRO A 153 1.03 1.64 6.32
N LEU A 154 0.28 0.65 6.83
CA LEU A 154 0.45 -0.76 6.47
C LEU A 154 -0.53 -1.15 5.36
N VAL A 155 -1.79 -0.75 5.49
CA VAL A 155 -2.81 -1.06 4.49
C VAL A 155 -3.89 0.01 4.50
N SER A 156 -4.40 0.31 3.31
CA SER A 156 -5.64 1.07 3.11
C SER A 156 -6.55 0.32 2.14
N ARG A 157 -7.84 0.24 2.45
CA ARG A 157 -8.85 -0.46 1.65
C ARG A 157 -10.17 0.30 1.64
N ILE A 158 -10.89 0.20 0.53
CA ILE A 158 -12.27 0.67 0.43
C ILE A 158 -13.18 -0.36 1.11
N HIS A 159 -13.82 0.02 2.22
CA HIS A 159 -14.65 -0.90 3.00
C HIS A 159 -16.16 -0.63 2.90
N GLU A 160 -16.54 0.49 2.28
CA GLU A 160 -17.93 0.73 1.85
C GLU A 160 -18.05 0.84 0.33
N GLY A 161 -19.18 0.38 -0.20
CA GLY A 161 -19.50 0.49 -1.62
C GLY A 161 -18.95 -0.66 -2.48
N VAL A 162 -18.03 -1.47 -1.96
CA VAL A 162 -17.61 -2.73 -2.59
C VAL A 162 -18.48 -3.87 -2.06
N VAL A 163 -19.18 -4.57 -2.96
CA VAL A 163 -19.98 -5.77 -2.65
C VAL A 163 -19.47 -6.91 -3.52
N PHE A 164 -18.78 -7.86 -2.89
CA PHE A 164 -18.30 -9.08 -3.57
C PHE A 164 -19.35 -10.19 -3.56
N SER A 165 -20.23 -10.19 -2.56
CA SER A 165 -21.34 -11.13 -2.42
C SER A 165 -22.45 -10.51 -1.60
N ASN A 166 -23.70 -10.75 -1.98
CA ASN A 166 -24.87 -10.32 -1.21
C ASN A 166 -24.98 -11.02 0.15
N ARG A 167 -24.14 -12.04 0.40
CA ARG A 167 -24.06 -12.76 1.67
C ARG A 167 -23.07 -12.14 2.66
N ASP A 168 -22.27 -11.17 2.24
CA ASP A 168 -21.31 -10.51 3.12
C ASP A 168 -22.06 -9.62 4.13
N LYS A 169 -22.12 -10.09 5.38
CA LYS A 169 -22.76 -9.39 6.51
C LYS A 169 -21.78 -8.64 7.39
N ARG A 170 -20.50 -8.59 7.02
CA ARG A 170 -19.46 -7.92 7.83
C ARG A 170 -19.76 -6.44 7.95
N THR A 171 -19.75 -5.97 9.18
CA THR A 171 -19.80 -4.56 9.54
C THR A 171 -18.50 -3.85 9.15
N LEU A 172 -18.48 -2.52 9.30
CA LEU A 172 -17.25 -1.75 9.09
C LEU A 172 -16.17 -2.12 10.11
N ILE A 173 -16.55 -2.48 11.33
CA ILE A 173 -15.61 -2.91 12.37
C ILE A 173 -15.03 -4.28 12.01
N ASP A 174 -15.86 -5.22 11.52
CA ASP A 174 -15.36 -6.55 11.11
C ASP A 174 -14.31 -6.45 10.00
N LYS A 175 -14.56 -5.62 8.97
CA LYS A 175 -13.58 -5.39 7.89
C LYS A 175 -12.30 -4.71 8.38
N MET A 176 -12.42 -3.87 9.40
CA MET A 176 -11.29 -3.21 10.05
C MET A 176 -10.44 -4.22 10.84
N LEU A 177 -11.10 -5.10 11.59
CA LEU A 177 -10.46 -6.17 12.35
C LEU A 177 -9.76 -7.13 11.40
N ASP A 178 -10.39 -7.58 10.32
CA ASP A 178 -9.77 -8.43 9.30
C ASP A 178 -8.45 -7.82 8.76
N SER A 179 -8.46 -6.51 8.48
CA SER A 179 -7.27 -5.80 8.00
C SER A 179 -6.19 -5.66 9.07
N THR A 180 -6.60 -5.49 10.33
CA THR A 180 -5.71 -5.36 11.48
C THR A 180 -5.05 -6.70 11.81
N GLU A 181 -5.82 -7.79 11.82
CA GLU A 181 -5.34 -9.16 12.01
C GLU A 181 -4.35 -9.56 10.91
N PHE A 182 -4.68 -9.27 9.64
CA PHE A 182 -3.76 -9.50 8.52
C PHE A 182 -2.40 -8.80 8.74
N CYS A 183 -2.43 -7.53 9.17
CA CYS A 183 -1.22 -6.79 9.47
C CYS A 183 -0.49 -7.37 10.68
N HIS A 184 -1.20 -7.71 11.75
CA HIS A 184 -0.63 -8.29 12.96
C HIS A 184 0.10 -9.60 12.67
N SER A 185 -0.52 -10.53 11.91
CA SER A 185 0.12 -11.80 11.50
C SER A 185 1.38 -11.57 10.66
N GLY A 186 1.41 -10.52 9.83
CA GLY A 186 2.57 -10.12 9.06
C GLY A 186 3.71 -9.57 9.94
N LEU A 187 3.39 -8.82 10.98
CA LEU A 187 4.35 -8.21 11.91
C LEU A 187 4.92 -9.20 12.93
N SER A 188 4.14 -10.19 13.36
CA SER A 188 4.56 -11.25 14.30
C SER A 188 5.41 -12.35 13.64
N GLY A 189 5.54 -12.34 12.32
CA GLY A 189 6.31 -13.34 11.57
C GLY A 189 5.57 -14.67 11.33
N ILE A 190 4.29 -14.75 11.71
CA ILE A 190 3.48 -15.98 11.63
C ILE A 190 3.01 -16.26 10.18
N TYR A 191 3.04 -15.27 9.29
CA TYR A 191 2.72 -15.47 7.87
C TYR A 191 3.96 -15.87 7.04
N ASN A 192 4.11 -17.15 6.69
CA ASN A 192 5.20 -17.64 5.84
C ASN A 192 4.76 -17.84 4.37
N PRO A 193 5.33 -17.08 3.43
CA PRO A 193 5.72 -17.69 2.17
C PRO A 193 7.14 -17.24 1.80
N LEU A 194 8.13 -17.94 2.33
CA LEU A 194 9.50 -18.13 1.83
C LEU A 194 10.31 -16.89 1.38
N ILE A 195 11.48 -16.75 2.03
CA ILE A 195 12.73 -16.10 1.55
C ILE A 195 12.91 -14.61 1.89
N PHE A 196 13.78 -14.37 2.88
CA PHE A 196 14.89 -13.41 2.74
C PHE A 196 16.18 -14.20 2.95
N PRO A 197 17.16 -14.15 2.04
CA PRO A 197 18.52 -14.54 2.39
C PRO A 197 19.09 -13.45 3.31
N ASP A 198 19.62 -13.90 4.44
CA ASP A 198 20.32 -13.10 5.42
C ASP A 198 21.43 -12.28 4.76
N SER A 199 21.37 -10.96 4.86
CA SER A 199 22.32 -10.02 4.24
C SER A 199 23.67 -9.97 4.97
N ARG A 200 24.13 -11.09 5.54
CA ARG A 200 25.44 -11.24 6.21
C ARG A 200 26.36 -12.31 5.60
N GLN A 201 26.17 -12.67 4.32
CA GLN A 201 27.10 -13.53 3.58
C GLN A 201 27.40 -13.03 2.16
N ALA A 202 27.63 -11.72 1.97
CA ALA A 202 28.28 -11.22 0.75
C ALA A 202 29.78 -10.98 1.03
N GLY A 203 30.51 -12.07 1.25
CA GLY A 203 31.96 -12.10 1.15
C GLY A 203 32.35 -12.77 -0.16
N MET A 204 33.23 -12.10 -0.93
CA MET A 204 34.00 -12.64 -2.08
C MET A 204 33.16 -13.03 -3.33
N THR A 205 33.54 -12.78 -4.58
CA THR A 205 34.81 -12.42 -5.23
C THR A 205 34.54 -11.75 -6.58
N THR A 206 35.49 -10.92 -6.98
CA THR A 206 35.75 -10.46 -8.35
C THR A 206 35.92 -11.62 -9.33
N ALA A 207 35.24 -11.58 -10.49
CA ALA A 207 35.73 -11.99 -11.81
C ALA A 207 34.57 -12.07 -12.81
N TRP A 208 34.46 -11.09 -13.71
CA TRP A 208 33.98 -11.33 -15.07
C TRP A 208 34.85 -10.47 -15.99
N SER A 209 35.68 -11.18 -16.75
CA SER A 209 36.37 -10.78 -17.97
C SER A 209 35.44 -10.13 -18.98
#